data_AF-A0A3P7WYC9-F1
#
_entry.id   AF-A0A3P7WYC9-F1
#
_cell.length_a   1.000
_cell.length_b   1.000
_cell.length_c   1.000
_cell.angle_alpha   90.00
_cell.angle_beta   90.00
_cell.angle_gamma   90.00
#
_symmetry.space_group_name_H-M   'P 1'
#
loop_
_entity.id
_entity.type
_entity.pdbx_description
1 polymer ?
#
loop_
_entity_poly.entity_id
_entity_poly.type
_entity_poly.pdbx_seq_one_letter_code
_entity_poly.pdbx_strand_id
1 'polypeptide(L)'
;MVGSEFCFVIHSFALHCYAHTLWSLLFSFSYRFYVLKRTPPKNSVVVAIILVMYLPSLLQFVSWFVECLWQISYCFANEKEAELKVLIKENFGYDVRSECVGGIKNILSWSSLPTTLHMTLPAAPIYIAIHVIRKLTISLLDMELVMSENNRRIHSQLLQALTVQACLPVFVVLAAILYAIEQLDIIRHPFLEYSCFILVGVIPVLSPLTSFLFIRPYNIWIQETLLRRHKVSTTIKVSKVASSTKRSDLNIML
;
A
#
# COMPACT_ATOMS: atom_id res chain seq x y z
N MET A 1 -23.48 -10.33 -10.86
CA MET A 1 -22.07 -10.68 -11.12
C MET A 1 -21.43 -9.47 -11.74
N VAL A 2 -20.29 -9.07 -11.21
CA VAL A 2 -19.53 -7.90 -11.69
C VAL A 2 -18.76 -8.34 -12.94
N GLY A 3 -18.95 -7.66 -14.08
CA GLY A 3 -18.34 -8.05 -15.35
C GLY A 3 -16.82 -7.91 -15.39
N SER A 4 -16.16 -8.60 -16.33
CA SER A 4 -14.72 -8.54 -16.59
C SER A 4 -14.20 -7.11 -16.75
N GLU A 5 -14.99 -6.24 -17.38
CA GLU A 5 -14.68 -4.82 -17.57
C GLU A 5 -14.51 -4.06 -16.26
N PHE A 6 -15.38 -4.31 -15.29
CA PHE A 6 -15.29 -3.63 -14.00
C PHE A 6 -14.07 -4.13 -13.21
N CYS A 7 -13.73 -5.42 -13.30
CA CYS A 7 -12.52 -5.96 -12.70
C CYS A 7 -11.27 -5.30 -13.30
N PHE A 8 -11.24 -5.13 -14.62
CA PHE A 8 -10.15 -4.46 -15.31
C PHE A 8 -10.03 -2.99 -14.89
N VAL A 9 -11.13 -2.23 -14.90
CA VAL A 9 -11.15 -0.81 -14.48
C VAL A 9 -10.67 -0.63 -13.04
N ILE A 10 -11.14 -1.47 -12.11
CA ILE A 10 -10.67 -1.44 -10.72
C ILE A 10 -9.18 -1.74 -10.63
N HIS A 11 -8.71 -2.73 -11.38
CA HIS A 11 -7.30 -3.10 -11.39
C HIS A 11 -6.42 -1.93 -11.91
N SER A 12 -6.84 -1.27 -12.99
CA SER A 12 -6.20 -0.05 -13.53
C SER A 12 -6.13 1.07 -12.49
N PHE A 13 -7.24 1.31 -11.79
CA PHE A 13 -7.32 2.33 -10.76
C PHE A 13 -6.40 2.01 -9.58
N ALA A 14 -6.39 0.75 -9.13
CA ALA A 14 -5.50 0.29 -8.07
C ALA A 14 -4.02 0.50 -8.44
N LEU A 15 -3.63 0.12 -9.66
CA LEU A 15 -2.29 0.35 -10.20
C LEU A 15 -1.91 1.85 -10.18
N HIS A 16 -2.80 2.73 -10.64
CA HIS A 16 -2.61 4.18 -10.55
C HIS A 16 -2.36 4.64 -9.10
N CYS A 17 -3.20 4.19 -8.15
CA CYS A 17 -3.05 4.54 -6.74
C CYS A 17 -1.70 4.08 -6.17
N TYR A 18 -1.21 2.89 -6.55
CA TYR A 18 0.08 2.39 -6.08
C TYR A 18 1.25 3.21 -6.61
N ALA A 19 1.25 3.55 -7.91
CA ALA A 19 2.25 4.44 -8.50
C ALA A 19 2.26 5.80 -7.79
N HIS A 20 1.09 6.40 -7.64
CA HIS A 20 0.94 7.69 -6.99
C HIS A 20 1.41 7.66 -5.52
N THR A 21 1.16 6.55 -4.82
CA THR A 21 1.60 6.36 -3.42
C THR A 21 3.12 6.37 -3.30
N LEU A 22 3.84 5.68 -4.21
CA LEU A 22 5.31 5.66 -4.24
C LEU A 22 5.91 7.07 -4.44
N TRP A 23 5.41 7.80 -5.43
CA TRP A 23 5.85 9.17 -5.70
C TRP A 23 5.52 10.12 -4.55
N SER A 24 4.32 10.02 -3.99
CA SER A 24 3.89 10.81 -2.83
C SER A 24 4.76 10.54 -1.60
N LEU A 25 5.16 9.29 -1.39
CA LEU A 25 6.05 8.93 -0.30
C LEU A 25 7.43 9.56 -0.46
N LEU A 26 8.03 9.46 -1.65
CA LEU A 26 9.32 10.11 -1.96
C LEU A 26 9.25 11.63 -1.72
N PHE A 27 8.17 12.28 -2.17
CA PHE A 27 7.95 13.70 -1.92
C PHE A 27 7.88 14.02 -0.43
N SER A 28 7.17 13.22 0.36
CA SER A 28 7.06 13.43 1.80
C SER A 28 8.42 13.42 2.50
N PHE A 29 9.31 12.48 2.14
CA PHE A 29 10.68 12.44 2.67
C PHE A 29 11.50 13.64 2.19
N SER A 30 11.40 13.99 0.91
CA SER A 30 12.14 15.10 0.30
C SER A 30 11.74 16.45 0.91
N TYR A 31 10.45 16.68 1.12
CA TYR A 31 9.92 17.89 1.74
C TYR A 31 10.42 18.06 3.19
N ARG A 32 10.44 16.99 3.98
CA ARG A 32 10.93 17.05 5.37
C ARG A 32 12.42 17.36 5.42
N PHE A 33 13.20 16.71 4.55
CA PHE A 33 14.62 17.03 4.42
C PHE A 33 14.85 18.50 4.01
N TYR A 34 14.01 19.03 3.11
CA TYR A 34 14.07 20.42 2.69
C TYR A 34 13.78 21.41 3.82
N VAL A 35 12.71 21.19 4.59
CA VAL A 35 12.28 22.07 5.70
C VAL A 35 13.30 22.09 6.85
N LEU A 36 14.07 21.02 7.04
CA LEU A 36 15.16 21.03 8.01
C LEU A 36 16.33 21.92 7.55
N LYS A 37 16.60 21.99 6.24
CA LYS A 37 17.72 22.79 5.71
C LYS A 37 17.36 24.24 5.41
N ARG A 38 16.09 24.53 5.14
CA ARG A 38 15.60 25.83 4.64
C ARG A 38 14.27 26.20 5.26
N THR A 39 13.95 27.49 5.21
CA THR A 39 12.61 27.96 5.58
C THR A 39 11.53 27.26 4.75
N PRO A 40 10.37 26.95 5.36
CA PRO A 40 9.32 26.19 4.68
C PRO A 40 8.80 26.96 3.46
N PRO A 41 8.61 26.28 2.31
CA PRO A 41 8.08 26.93 1.11
C PRO A 41 6.63 27.34 1.33
N LYS A 42 6.18 28.38 0.61
CA LYS A 42 4.78 28.83 0.65
C LYS A 42 3.83 27.69 0.25
N ASN A 43 2.66 27.61 0.89
CA ASN A 43 1.67 26.56 0.63
C ASN A 43 1.30 26.43 -0.85
N SER A 44 1.20 27.54 -1.59
CA SER A 44 0.91 27.54 -3.04
C SER A 44 1.96 26.78 -3.86
N VAL A 45 3.24 26.82 -3.46
CA VAL A 45 4.33 26.09 -4.14
C VAL A 45 4.22 24.60 -3.86
N VAL A 46 3.89 24.22 -2.62
CA VAL A 46 3.69 22.81 -2.24
C VAL A 46 2.52 22.22 -3.02
N VAL A 47 1.40 22.94 -3.12
CA VAL A 47 0.24 22.52 -3.93
C VAL A 47 0.61 22.38 -5.40
N ALA A 48 1.36 23.34 -5.97
CA ALA A 48 1.82 23.25 -7.35
C ALA A 48 2.71 22.03 -7.59
N ILE A 49 3.63 21.71 -6.68
CA ILE A 49 4.49 20.52 -6.80
C ILE A 49 3.65 19.23 -6.71
N ILE A 50 2.69 19.15 -5.78
CA ILE A 50 1.80 17.99 -5.66
C ILE A 50 1.00 17.79 -6.96
N LEU A 51 0.47 18.88 -7.55
CA LEU A 51 -0.23 18.82 -8.84
C LEU A 51 0.69 18.32 -9.95
N VAL A 52 1.91 18.83 -10.03
CA VAL A 52 2.90 18.38 -11.03
C VAL A 52 3.27 16.91 -10.82
N MET A 53 3.40 16.45 -9.58
CA MET A 53 3.68 15.04 -9.28
C MET A 53 2.49 14.11 -9.54
N TYR A 54 1.27 14.65 -9.48
CA TYR A 54 0.06 13.92 -9.87
C TYR A 54 -0.04 13.72 -11.39
N LEU A 55 0.44 14.69 -12.19
CA LEU A 55 0.32 14.68 -13.66
C LEU A 55 0.84 13.38 -14.31
N PRO A 56 2.04 12.85 -14.02
CA PRO A 56 2.50 11.59 -14.61
C PRO A 56 1.57 10.42 -14.32
N SER A 57 1.10 10.30 -13.08
CA SER A 57 0.18 9.23 -12.69
C SER A 57 -1.19 9.39 -13.33
N LEU A 58 -1.67 10.62 -13.50
CA LEU A 58 -2.92 10.94 -14.19
C LEU A 58 -2.81 10.66 -15.69
N LEU A 59 -1.71 11.07 -16.32
CA LEU A 59 -1.44 10.79 -17.73
C LEU A 59 -1.32 9.29 -17.98
N GLN A 60 -0.70 8.54 -17.07
CA GLN A 60 -0.68 7.08 -17.11
C GLN A 60 -2.09 6.50 -16.99
N PHE A 61 -2.90 6.99 -16.05
CA PHE A 61 -4.29 6.54 -15.89
C PHE A 61 -5.13 6.86 -17.13
N VAL A 62 -5.00 8.06 -17.71
CA VAL A 62 -5.71 8.46 -18.93
C VAL A 62 -5.25 7.64 -20.13
N SER A 63 -3.94 7.39 -20.28
CA SER A 63 -3.42 6.54 -21.36
C SER A 63 -3.97 5.11 -21.23
N TRP A 64 -3.99 4.56 -20.01
CA TRP A 64 -4.55 3.24 -19.74
C TRP A 64 -6.07 3.20 -19.90
N PHE A 65 -6.77 4.24 -19.49
CA PHE A 65 -8.21 4.37 -19.65
C PHE A 65 -8.59 4.52 -21.11
N VAL A 66 -7.80 5.23 -21.92
CA VAL A 66 -7.99 5.35 -23.37
C VAL A 66 -7.66 4.04 -24.08
N GLU A 67 -6.58 3.34 -23.71
CA GLU A 67 -6.30 1.98 -24.22
C GLU A 67 -7.37 0.97 -23.79
N CYS A 68 -7.89 1.12 -22.57
CA CYS A 68 -9.00 0.33 -22.05
C CYS A 68 -10.27 0.62 -22.82
N LEU A 69 -10.61 1.89 -23.08
CA LEU A 69 -11.76 2.27 -23.91
C LEU A 69 -11.59 1.78 -25.36
N TRP A 70 -10.36 1.82 -25.89
CA TRP A 70 -10.04 1.25 -27.20
C TRP A 70 -10.24 -0.27 -27.21
N GLN A 71 -9.76 -0.97 -26.16
CA GLN A 71 -10.00 -2.40 -25.99
C GLN A 71 -11.47 -2.72 -25.77
N ILE A 72 -12.22 -1.96 -24.97
CA ILE A 72 -13.66 -2.09 -24.74
C ILE A 72 -14.44 -1.90 -26.04
N SER A 73 -14.11 -0.86 -26.81
CA SER A 73 -14.69 -0.60 -28.13
C SER A 73 -14.40 -1.74 -29.12
N TYR A 74 -13.23 -2.38 -29.01
CA TYR A 74 -12.85 -3.57 -29.77
C TYR A 74 -13.41 -4.89 -29.19
N CYS A 75 -13.71 -4.96 -27.89
CA CYS A 75 -14.22 -6.11 -27.11
C CYS A 75 -15.74 -6.25 -27.20
N PHE A 76 -16.45 -5.28 -27.79
CA PHE A 76 -17.83 -5.50 -28.23
C PHE A 76 -17.96 -6.65 -29.26
N ALA A 77 -16.84 -7.13 -29.81
CA ALA A 77 -16.71 -8.47 -30.38
C ALA A 77 -16.22 -9.46 -29.30
N ASN A 78 -17.15 -10.31 -28.82
CA ASN A 78 -17.05 -11.36 -27.80
C ASN A 78 -15.87 -12.38 -27.93
N GLU A 79 -14.94 -12.20 -28.88
CA GLU A 79 -13.96 -13.19 -29.31
C GLU A 79 -12.71 -13.26 -28.40
N LYS A 80 -12.32 -12.16 -27.75
CA LYS A 80 -11.05 -12.11 -26.98
C LYS A 80 -11.10 -12.79 -25.60
N GLU A 81 -12.24 -12.80 -24.90
CA GLU A 81 -12.34 -13.49 -23.60
C GLU A 81 -12.27 -15.01 -23.78
N ALA A 82 -12.95 -15.54 -24.80
CA ALA A 82 -12.89 -16.96 -25.16
C ALA A 82 -11.46 -17.37 -25.53
N GLU A 83 -10.77 -16.57 -26.34
CA GLU A 83 -9.35 -16.79 -26.66
C GLU A 83 -8.44 -16.72 -25.42
N LEU A 84 -8.69 -15.80 -24.49
CA LEU A 84 -7.92 -15.72 -23.24
C LEU A 84 -8.12 -16.97 -22.37
N LYS A 85 -9.35 -17.46 -22.26
CA LYS A 85 -9.68 -18.68 -21.52
C LYS A 85 -9.01 -19.92 -22.13
N VAL A 86 -8.95 -19.99 -23.46
CA VAL A 86 -8.20 -21.04 -24.18
C VAL A 86 -6.72 -20.93 -23.89
N LEU A 87 -6.13 -19.72 -24.00
CA LEU A 87 -4.72 -19.48 -23.74
C LEU A 87 -4.34 -19.81 -22.29
N ILE A 88 -5.19 -19.49 -21.31
CA ILE A 88 -4.95 -19.82 -19.91
C ILE A 88 -4.97 -21.33 -19.70
N LYS A 89 -5.93 -22.03 -20.31
CA LYS A 89 -6.01 -23.48 -20.24
C LYS A 89 -4.82 -24.17 -20.90
N GLU A 90 -4.38 -23.67 -22.06
CA GLU A 90 -3.27 -24.24 -22.82
C GLU A 90 -1.92 -23.97 -22.14
N ASN A 91 -1.72 -22.75 -21.63
CA ASN A 91 -0.43 -22.30 -21.13
C ASN A 91 -0.26 -22.54 -19.62
N PHE A 92 -1.35 -22.61 -18.84
CA PHE A 92 -1.31 -22.76 -17.39
C PHE A 92 -2.16 -23.93 -16.84
N GLY A 93 -3.02 -24.55 -17.66
CA GLY A 93 -3.83 -25.71 -17.24
C GLY A 93 -5.02 -25.37 -16.34
N TYR A 94 -5.32 -24.10 -16.07
CA TYR A 94 -6.44 -23.70 -15.22
C TYR A 94 -7.79 -23.76 -15.96
N ASP A 95 -8.84 -24.28 -15.31
CA ASP A 95 -10.21 -24.30 -15.85
C ASP A 95 -11.02 -23.06 -15.41
N VAL A 96 -10.92 -21.99 -16.18
CA VAL A 96 -11.54 -20.68 -15.91
C VAL A 96 -12.84 -20.46 -16.70
N ARG A 97 -13.51 -21.54 -17.15
CA ARG A 97 -14.72 -21.45 -18.00
C ARG A 97 -15.87 -20.67 -17.37
N SER A 98 -16.06 -20.83 -16.06
CA SER A 98 -17.14 -20.18 -15.29
C SER A 98 -16.75 -18.82 -14.71
N GLU A 99 -15.48 -18.41 -14.88
CA GLU A 99 -14.93 -17.20 -14.28
C GLU A 99 -14.87 -16.05 -15.31
N CYS A 100 -14.87 -14.81 -14.82
CA CYS A 100 -14.61 -13.64 -15.65
C CYS A 100 -13.10 -13.40 -15.70
N VAL A 101 -12.53 -13.43 -16.90
CA VAL A 101 -11.08 -13.28 -17.10
C VAL A 101 -10.83 -12.03 -17.92
N GLY A 102 -9.99 -11.13 -17.41
CA GLY A 102 -9.50 -9.95 -18.13
C GLY A 102 -7.99 -9.89 -18.02
N GLY A 103 -7.30 -9.64 -19.13
CA GLY A 103 -5.85 -9.62 -19.14
C GLY A 103 -5.26 -9.25 -20.49
N ILE A 104 -3.99 -8.90 -20.47
CA ILE A 104 -3.22 -8.51 -21.65
C ILE A 104 -2.48 -9.75 -22.15
N LYS A 105 -2.69 -10.12 -23.42
CA LYS A 105 -2.08 -11.32 -24.03
C LYS A 105 -0.55 -11.33 -24.02
N ASN A 106 0.06 -10.16 -24.21
CA ASN A 106 1.51 -9.98 -24.22
C ASN A 106 1.87 -8.71 -23.45
N ILE A 107 2.46 -8.87 -22.26
CA ILE A 107 2.89 -7.74 -21.44
C ILE A 107 4.08 -6.99 -22.08
N LEU A 108 4.88 -7.69 -22.87
CA LEU A 108 5.96 -7.13 -23.70
C LEU A 108 5.47 -6.54 -25.03
N SER A 109 4.16 -6.41 -25.24
CA SER A 109 3.65 -5.70 -26.42
C SER A 109 3.92 -4.20 -26.32
N TRP A 110 4.07 -3.53 -27.47
CA TRP A 110 4.32 -2.09 -27.52
C TRP A 110 3.27 -1.24 -26.77
N SER A 111 2.04 -1.73 -26.68
CA SER A 111 0.94 -1.10 -25.91
C SER A 111 1.20 -1.17 -24.39
N SER A 112 1.73 -2.31 -23.90
CA SER A 112 1.78 -2.61 -22.46
C SER A 112 3.16 -2.41 -21.85
N LEU A 113 4.21 -2.42 -22.67
CA LEU A 113 5.61 -2.19 -22.27
C LEU A 113 5.81 -0.87 -21.53
N PRO A 114 5.36 0.30 -22.04
CA PRO A 114 5.62 1.57 -21.39
C PRO A 114 5.07 1.63 -19.96
N THR A 115 3.86 1.08 -19.76
CA THR A 115 3.21 1.04 -18.46
C THR A 115 3.94 0.08 -17.51
N THR A 116 4.28 -1.11 -18.00
CA THR A 116 4.99 -2.12 -17.22
C THR A 116 6.33 -1.57 -16.73
N LEU A 117 7.10 -0.94 -17.62
CA LEU A 117 8.36 -0.30 -17.29
C LEU A 117 8.18 0.87 -16.32
N HIS A 118 7.13 1.70 -16.47
CA HIS A 118 6.86 2.80 -15.55
C HIS A 118 6.49 2.31 -14.14
N MET A 119 5.90 1.12 -13.99
CA MET A 119 5.61 0.57 -12.66
C MET A 119 6.83 -0.11 -12.02
N THR A 120 7.66 -0.78 -12.80
CA THR A 120 8.77 -1.59 -12.27
C THR A 120 10.08 -0.81 -12.17
N LEU A 121 10.46 -0.03 -13.20
CA LEU A 121 11.75 0.67 -13.24
C LEU A 121 11.90 1.72 -12.13
N PRO A 122 10.91 2.57 -11.81
CA PRO A 122 11.06 3.57 -10.76
C PRO A 122 11.02 2.99 -9.34
N ALA A 123 10.50 1.77 -9.14
CA ALA A 123 10.34 1.20 -7.81
C ALA A 123 11.65 1.13 -7.02
N ALA A 124 12.72 0.61 -7.63
CA ALA A 124 14.02 0.48 -6.98
C ALA A 124 14.75 1.84 -6.78
N PRO A 125 14.86 2.74 -7.79
CA PRO A 125 15.41 4.08 -7.61
C PRO A 125 14.69 4.90 -6.54
N ILE A 126 13.35 4.85 -6.51
CA ILE A 126 12.54 5.56 -5.50
C ILE A 126 12.84 5.00 -4.10
N TYR A 127 12.89 3.67 -3.95
CA TYR A 127 13.24 3.04 -2.68
C TYR A 127 14.64 3.46 -2.20
N ILE A 128 15.65 3.43 -3.07
CA ILE A 128 17.02 3.86 -2.76
C ILE A 128 17.03 5.34 -2.35
N ALA A 129 16.35 6.20 -3.10
CA ALA A 129 16.26 7.63 -2.81
C ALA A 129 15.62 7.91 -1.44
N ILE A 130 14.53 7.21 -1.10
CA ILE A 130 13.88 7.30 0.22
C ILE A 130 14.86 6.93 1.34
N HIS A 131 15.59 5.81 1.18
CA HIS A 131 16.57 5.38 2.17
C HIS A 131 17.73 6.38 2.34
N VAL A 132 18.24 6.93 1.24
CA VAL A 132 19.29 7.95 1.26
C VAL A 132 18.81 9.22 1.95
N ILE A 133 17.66 9.77 1.54
CA ILE A 133 17.09 10.99 2.12
C ILE A 133 16.81 10.80 3.61
N ARG A 134 16.32 9.61 4.03
CA ARG A 134 16.13 9.29 5.44
C ARG A 134 17.44 9.31 6.22
N LYS A 135 18.50 8.69 5.69
CA LYS A 135 19.82 8.68 6.35
C LYS A 135 20.37 10.10 6.50
N LEU A 136 20.23 10.93 5.46
CA LEU A 136 20.61 12.34 5.49
C LEU A 136 19.79 13.14 6.51
N THR A 137 18.48 12.90 6.58
CA THR A 137 17.58 13.55 7.53
C THR A 137 17.94 13.25 8.99
N ILE A 138 18.23 11.98 9.31
CA ILE A 138 18.66 11.58 10.66
C ILE A 138 20.01 12.20 10.99
N SER A 139 20.98 12.11 10.07
CA SER A 139 22.31 12.69 10.27
C SER A 139 22.29 14.20 10.46
N LEU A 140 21.43 14.92 9.72
CA LEU A 140 21.28 16.37 9.89
C LEU A 140 20.70 16.70 11.27
N LEU A 141 19.70 15.93 11.70
CA LEU A 141 19.07 16.13 13.00
C LEU A 141 20.03 15.85 14.16
N ASP A 142 20.90 14.84 14.03
CA ASP A 142 21.93 14.53 15.04
C ASP A 142 22.99 15.64 15.13
N MET A 143 23.31 16.30 14.01
CA MET A 143 24.28 17.41 13.98
C MET A 143 23.70 18.74 14.50
N GLU A 144 22.41 18.98 14.29
CA GLU A 144 21.68 20.18 14.76
C GLU A 144 21.23 20.10 16.24
N LEU A 145 21.73 19.13 17.02
CA LEU A 145 21.39 18.89 18.43
C LEU A 145 21.90 19.98 19.42
N VAL A 146 21.61 21.25 19.11
CA VAL A 146 21.49 22.37 20.07
C VAL A 146 19.99 22.75 20.20
N MET A 147 19.07 21.78 20.05
CA MET A 147 17.63 22.03 20.03
C MET A 147 16.93 21.60 21.33
N SER A 148 15.89 22.33 21.75
CA SER A 148 15.17 22.09 23.02
C SER A 148 14.58 20.67 23.10
N GLU A 149 14.51 20.13 24.32
CA GLU A 149 14.09 18.75 24.59
C GLU A 149 12.69 18.42 24.05
N ASN A 150 11.82 19.43 23.92
CA ASN A 150 10.45 19.26 23.44
C ASN A 150 10.41 19.08 21.91
N ASN A 151 11.18 19.87 21.16
CA ASN A 151 11.28 19.73 19.70
C ASN A 151 11.94 18.39 19.34
N ARG A 152 12.94 17.95 20.12
CA ARG A 152 13.59 16.65 19.94
C ARG A 152 12.61 15.48 20.02
N ARG A 153 11.67 15.50 20.96
CA ARG A 153 10.66 14.43 21.14
C ARG A 153 9.66 14.38 19.98
N ILE A 154 9.18 15.53 19.49
CA ILE A 154 8.27 15.60 18.35
C ILE A 154 8.96 15.09 17.07
N HIS A 155 10.20 15.52 16.81
CA HIS A 155 10.97 15.06 15.66
C HIS A 155 11.30 13.56 15.74
N SER A 156 11.64 13.04 16.92
CA SER A 156 11.91 11.62 17.14
C SER A 156 10.67 10.74 16.86
N GLN A 157 9.49 11.15 17.34
CA GLN A 157 8.23 10.44 17.05
C GLN A 157 7.89 10.47 15.56
N LEU A 158 8.10 11.62 14.91
CA LEU A 158 7.91 11.76 13.47
C LEU A 158 8.86 10.83 12.70
N LEU A 159 10.14 10.76 13.10
CA LEU A 159 11.17 9.89 12.53
C LEU A 159 10.87 8.40 12.70
N GLN A 160 10.23 8.01 13.80
CA GLN A 160 9.89 6.61 14.07
C GLN A 160 8.76 6.12 13.16
N ALA A 161 7.67 6.90 13.05
CA ALA A 161 6.59 6.61 12.10
C ALA A 161 7.12 6.59 10.64
N LEU A 162 7.99 7.54 10.31
CA LEU A 162 8.69 7.59 9.02
C LEU A 162 9.56 6.38 8.75
N THR A 163 10.25 5.84 9.77
CA THR A 163 11.11 4.66 9.57
C THR A 163 10.28 3.47 9.12
N VAL A 164 9.08 3.30 9.66
CA VAL A 164 8.19 2.22 9.21
C VAL A 164 7.59 2.51 7.84
N GLN A 165 7.22 3.76 7.56
CA GLN A 165 6.77 4.16 6.23
C GLN A 165 7.86 4.02 5.15
N ALA A 166 9.14 4.23 5.50
CA ALA A 166 10.29 4.04 4.60
C ALA A 166 10.54 2.56 4.26
N CYS A 167 10.03 1.63 5.07
CA CYS A 167 10.11 0.20 4.79
C CYS A 167 8.97 -0.27 3.86
N LEU A 168 7.88 0.50 3.70
CA LEU A 168 6.75 0.10 2.84
C LEU A 168 7.13 -0.13 1.37
N PRO A 169 8.03 0.67 0.75
CA PRO A 169 8.43 0.42 -0.63
C PRO A 169 9.25 -0.86 -0.82
N VAL A 170 9.75 -1.51 0.25
CA VAL A 170 10.36 -2.85 0.16
C VAL A 170 9.37 -3.83 -0.45
N PHE A 171 8.09 -3.77 -0.04
CA PHE A 171 7.05 -4.64 -0.57
C PHE A 171 6.80 -4.40 -2.06
N VAL A 172 6.90 -3.14 -2.52
CA VAL A 172 6.79 -2.79 -3.93
C VAL A 172 7.98 -3.31 -4.74
N VAL A 173 9.20 -3.12 -4.24
CA VAL A 173 10.41 -3.62 -4.91
C VAL A 173 10.39 -5.14 -4.98
N LEU A 174 9.98 -5.82 -3.90
CA LEU A 174 9.83 -7.26 -3.88
C LEU A 174 8.77 -7.73 -4.89
N ALA A 175 7.61 -7.08 -4.95
CA ALA A 175 6.58 -7.37 -5.94
C ALA A 175 7.10 -7.15 -7.37
N ALA A 176 7.88 -6.10 -7.63
CA ALA A 176 8.48 -5.86 -8.94
C ALA A 176 9.50 -6.93 -9.33
N ILE A 177 10.28 -7.46 -8.38
CA ILE A 177 11.22 -8.56 -8.60
C ILE A 177 10.47 -9.86 -8.91
N LEU A 178 9.46 -10.21 -8.11
CA LEU A 178 8.67 -11.42 -8.34
C LEU A 178 7.94 -11.36 -9.68
N TYR A 179 7.38 -10.20 -10.02
CA TYR A 179 6.80 -9.95 -11.32
C TYR A 179 7.81 -10.11 -12.46
N ALA A 180 9.05 -9.59 -12.31
CA ALA A 180 10.08 -9.79 -13.34
C ALA A 180 10.50 -11.27 -13.49
N ILE A 181 10.59 -12.01 -12.38
CA ILE A 181 10.88 -13.46 -12.39
C ILE A 181 9.78 -14.23 -13.11
N GLU A 182 8.52 -13.89 -12.87
CA GLU A 182 7.36 -14.46 -13.53
C GLU A 182 7.37 -14.16 -15.04
N GLN A 183 7.65 -12.91 -15.44
CA GLN A 183 7.70 -12.51 -16.86
C GLN A 183 8.89 -13.09 -17.63
N LEU A 184 9.99 -13.45 -16.94
CA LEU A 184 11.14 -14.14 -17.54
C LEU A 184 10.95 -15.66 -17.63
N ASP A 185 9.78 -16.19 -17.27
CA ASP A 185 9.44 -17.62 -17.30
C ASP A 185 10.40 -18.52 -16.48
N ILE A 186 11.10 -17.94 -15.49
CA ILE A 186 12.09 -18.65 -14.68
C ILE A 186 11.37 -19.62 -13.71
N ILE A 187 10.30 -19.16 -13.07
CA ILE A 187 9.49 -19.94 -12.13
C ILE A 187 8.01 -19.61 -12.37
N ARG A 188 7.23 -20.60 -12.79
CA ARG A 188 5.76 -20.49 -12.89
C ARG A 188 5.10 -21.28 -11.77
N HIS A 189 4.46 -20.55 -10.87
CA HIS A 189 3.68 -21.13 -9.79
C HIS A 189 2.52 -20.19 -9.43
N PRO A 190 1.28 -20.68 -9.23
CA PRO A 190 0.13 -19.82 -8.89
C PRO A 190 0.36 -18.95 -7.66
N PHE A 191 1.03 -19.48 -6.63
CA PHE A 191 1.46 -18.68 -5.48
C PHE A 191 2.32 -17.46 -5.83
N LEU A 192 3.17 -17.55 -6.87
CA LEU A 192 3.99 -16.44 -7.32
C LEU A 192 3.12 -15.33 -7.93
N GLU A 193 2.18 -15.70 -8.80
CA GLU A 193 1.23 -14.78 -9.45
C GLU A 193 0.40 -14.01 -8.40
N TYR A 194 -0.14 -14.72 -7.40
CA TYR A 194 -0.89 -14.09 -6.31
C TYR A 194 -0.01 -13.28 -5.35
N SER A 195 1.26 -13.66 -5.17
CA SER A 195 2.14 -13.01 -4.21
C SER A 195 2.40 -11.54 -4.53
N CYS A 196 2.51 -11.18 -5.81
CA CYS A 196 2.65 -9.79 -6.26
C CYS A 196 1.51 -8.92 -5.74
N PHE A 197 0.27 -9.38 -5.89
CA PHE A 197 -0.92 -8.65 -5.42
C PHE A 197 -1.01 -8.60 -3.90
N ILE A 198 -0.67 -9.70 -3.21
CA ILE A 198 -0.68 -9.75 -1.75
C ILE A 198 0.31 -8.75 -1.16
N LEU A 199 1.54 -8.72 -1.67
CA LEU A 199 2.59 -7.82 -1.18
C LEU A 199 2.19 -6.35 -1.30
N VAL A 200 1.62 -5.98 -2.44
CA VAL A 200 1.18 -4.60 -2.68
C VAL A 200 -0.10 -4.28 -1.88
N GLY A 201 -1.01 -5.25 -1.73
CA GLY A 201 -2.26 -5.11 -0.98
C GLY A 201 -2.09 -4.96 0.53
N VAL A 202 -0.94 -5.35 1.09
CA VAL A 202 -0.61 -5.15 2.52
C VAL A 202 -0.22 -3.69 2.82
N ILE A 203 0.25 -2.93 1.83
CA ILE A 203 0.73 -1.54 2.03
C ILE A 203 -0.35 -0.60 2.58
N PRO A 204 -1.59 -0.57 2.02
CA PRO A 204 -2.67 0.27 2.55
C PRO A 204 -3.11 -0.11 3.96
N VAL A 205 -2.84 -1.32 4.42
CA VAL A 205 -3.16 -1.78 5.80
C VAL A 205 -2.05 -1.35 6.77
N LEU A 206 -0.79 -1.45 6.37
CA LEU A 206 0.34 -1.08 7.22
C LEU A 206 0.44 0.44 7.42
N SER A 207 0.09 1.26 6.43
CA SER A 207 0.14 2.72 6.54
C SER A 207 -0.69 3.31 7.70
N PRO A 208 -1.99 2.99 7.86
CA PRO A 208 -2.79 3.44 9.00
C PRO A 208 -2.37 2.74 10.31
N LEU A 209 -2.01 1.46 10.27
CA LEU A 209 -1.59 0.72 11.47
C LEU A 209 -0.35 1.32 12.12
N THR A 210 0.63 1.73 11.30
CA THR A 210 1.85 2.40 11.79
C THR A 210 1.53 3.75 12.43
N SER A 211 0.62 4.51 11.82
CA SER A 211 0.15 5.77 12.38
C SER A 211 -0.53 5.57 13.75
N PHE A 212 -1.37 4.54 13.88
CA PHE A 212 -2.04 4.22 15.14
C PHE A 212 -1.10 3.78 16.26
N LEU A 213 -0.04 3.01 15.95
CA LEU A 213 0.88 2.48 16.95
C LEU A 213 1.96 3.48 17.37
N PHE A 214 2.51 4.27 16.44
CA PHE A 214 3.68 5.12 16.72
C PHE A 214 3.32 6.56 17.09
N ILE A 215 2.16 7.06 16.68
CA ILE A 215 1.76 8.43 17.01
C ILE A 215 1.08 8.43 18.39
N ARG A 216 1.78 9.02 19.37
CA ARG A 216 1.44 9.01 20.81
C ARG A 216 -0.04 9.31 21.13
N PRO A 217 -0.70 10.37 20.58
CA PRO A 217 -2.12 10.60 20.88
C PRO A 217 -3.03 9.47 20.42
N TYR A 218 -2.74 8.82 19.29
CA TYR A 218 -3.55 7.71 18.77
C TYR A 218 -3.33 6.42 19.56
N ASN A 219 -2.08 6.09 19.91
CA ASN A 219 -1.78 4.90 20.70
C ASN A 219 -2.39 4.99 22.10
N ILE A 220 -2.27 6.15 22.77
CA ILE A 220 -2.91 6.38 24.08
C ILE A 220 -4.43 6.23 23.97
N TRP A 221 -5.06 6.84 22.97
CA TRP A 221 -6.50 6.73 22.77
C TRP A 221 -6.95 5.28 22.50
N ILE A 222 -6.18 4.51 21.72
CA ILE A 222 -6.43 3.09 21.47
C ILE A 222 -6.29 2.26 22.75
N GLN A 223 -5.22 2.47 23.52
CA GLN A 223 -5.03 1.78 24.79
C GLN A 223 -6.16 2.12 25.76
N GLU A 224 -6.58 3.38 25.83
CA GLU A 224 -7.69 3.79 26.67
C GLU A 224 -9.05 3.25 26.21
N THR A 225 -9.31 3.21 24.90
CA THR A 225 -10.62 2.80 24.36
C THR A 225 -10.75 1.28 24.27
N LEU A 226 -9.72 0.57 23.78
CA LEU A 226 -9.74 -0.87 23.56
C LEU A 226 -9.28 -1.65 24.81
N LEU A 227 -8.19 -1.26 25.48
CA LEU A 227 -7.72 -2.00 26.67
C LEU A 227 -8.52 -1.69 27.94
N ARG A 228 -9.05 -0.46 28.13
CA ARG A 228 -10.01 -0.26 29.26
C ARG A 228 -11.34 -0.95 29.01
N ARG A 229 -11.85 -1.01 27.77
CA ARG A 229 -13.05 -1.83 27.47
C ARG A 229 -12.83 -3.30 27.81
N HIS A 230 -11.63 -3.82 27.53
CA HIS A 230 -11.30 -5.20 27.88
C HIS A 230 -11.20 -5.38 29.40
N LYS A 231 -10.51 -4.47 30.12
CA LYS A 231 -10.38 -4.51 31.58
C LYS A 231 -11.72 -4.37 32.31
N VAL A 232 -12.61 -3.50 31.84
CA VAL A 232 -13.97 -3.33 32.39
C VAL A 232 -14.83 -4.57 32.10
N SER A 233 -14.75 -5.15 30.91
CA SER A 233 -15.49 -6.37 30.57
C SER A 233 -15.05 -7.58 31.41
N THR A 234 -13.75 -7.73 31.66
CA THR A 234 -13.20 -8.80 32.51
C THR A 234 -13.55 -8.61 33.98
N THR A 235 -13.47 -7.38 34.52
CA THR A 235 -13.87 -7.10 35.91
C THR A 235 -15.37 -7.33 36.13
N ILE A 236 -16.23 -6.97 35.17
CA ILE A 236 -17.68 -7.22 35.27
C ILE A 236 -17.98 -8.74 35.23
N LYS A 237 -17.27 -9.52 34.40
CA LYS A 237 -17.43 -10.98 34.38
C LYS A 237 -16.95 -11.63 35.69
N VAL A 238 -15.80 -11.22 36.22
CA VAL A 238 -15.27 -11.76 37.49
C VAL A 238 -16.17 -11.41 38.67
N SER A 239 -16.70 -10.18 38.77
CA SER A 239 -17.65 -9.81 39.83
C SER A 239 -18.99 -10.54 39.72
N LYS A 240 -19.49 -10.82 38.51
CA LYS A 240 -20.71 -11.65 38.32
C LYS A 240 -20.50 -13.12 38.67
N VAL A 241 -19.33 -13.68 38.37
CA VAL A 241 -18.99 -15.05 38.76
C VAL A 241 -18.82 -15.16 40.27
N ALA A 242 -18.10 -14.22 40.90
CA ALA A 242 -17.91 -14.21 42.35
C ALA A 242 -19.23 -14.02 43.13
N SER A 243 -20.17 -13.21 42.62
CA SER A 243 -21.48 -13.04 43.26
C SER A 243 -22.40 -14.25 43.05
N SER A 244 -22.27 -14.96 41.92
CA SER A 244 -22.96 -16.23 41.67
C SER A 244 -22.48 -17.34 42.60
N THR A 245 -21.15 -17.50 42.76
CA THR A 245 -20.55 -18.52 43.63
C THR A 245 -20.91 -18.28 45.10
N LYS A 246 -20.88 -17.02 45.55
CA LYS A 246 -21.27 -16.68 46.93
C LYS A 246 -22.75 -16.97 47.22
N ARG A 247 -23.62 -16.96 46.19
CA ARG A 247 -25.06 -17.27 46.31
C ARG A 247 -25.35 -18.78 46.24
N SER A 248 -24.53 -19.57 45.54
CA SER A 248 -24.64 -21.03 45.56
C SER A 248 -24.17 -21.61 46.90
N ASP A 249 -23.09 -21.09 47.47
CA ASP A 249 -22.55 -21.59 48.75
C ASP A 249 -23.51 -21.34 49.92
N LEU A 250 -24.27 -20.23 49.88
CA LEU A 250 -25.27 -19.91 50.89
C LEU A 250 -26.52 -20.81 50.81
N ASN A 251 -26.83 -21.36 49.64
CA ASN A 251 -27.97 -22.27 49.44
C ASN A 251 -27.64 -23.75 49.76
N ILE A 252 -26.37 -24.10 49.98
CA ILE A 252 -25.94 -25.45 50.38
C ILE A 252 -25.85 -25.56 51.93
N MET A 253 -25.84 -24.44 52.64
CA MET A 253 -25.79 -24.39 54.12
C MET A 253 -27.17 -24.24 54.80
N LEU A 254 -28.26 -24.36 54.05
CA LEU A 254 -29.66 -24.34 54.50
C LEU A 254 -30.32 -25.69 54.20
#